data_AF-A0A6L9QVQ5-F1
#
_entry.id   AF-A0A6L9QVQ5-F1
#
_cell.length_a   1.000
_cell.length_b   1.000
_cell.length_c   1.000
_cell.angle_alpha   90.00
_cell.angle_beta   90.00
_cell.angle_gamma   90.00
#
_symmetry.space_group_name_H-M   'P 1'
#
loop_
_entity.id
_entity.type
_entity.pdbx_description
1 polymer ?
#
loop_
_entity_poly.entity_id
_entity_poly.type
_entity_poly.pdbx_seq_one_letter_code
_entity_poly.pdbx_strand_id
1 'polypeptide(L)' 'TKALPKPDLAGPGTAYRAPRDAREAAVAGIVGDLLGIEAPGIDDDFFELGGDSLVAMRVATRIRRALGVELPVRAL' A
#
# COMPACT_ATOMS: atom_id res chain seq x y z
N THR A 1 10.82 27.03 23.49
CA THR A 1 10.92 26.44 22.14
C THR A 1 9.99 25.24 22.07
N LYS A 2 8.85 25.39 21.39
CA LYS A 2 7.80 24.36 21.35
C LYS A 2 8.22 23.31 20.31
N ALA A 3 8.65 22.15 20.79
CA ALA A 3 9.01 21.03 19.93
C ALA A 3 7.76 20.55 19.17
N LEU A 4 7.93 20.28 17.88
CA LEU A 4 6.89 19.67 17.06
C LEU A 4 6.54 18.29 17.63
N PRO A 5 5.25 17.95 17.79
CA PRO A 5 4.86 16.59 18.15
C PRO A 5 5.39 15.65 17.06
N LYS A 6 6.02 14.55 17.46
CA LYS A 6 6.45 13.51 16.54
C LYS A 6 5.23 13.11 15.70
N PRO A 7 5.34 13.02 14.37
CA PRO A 7 4.25 12.48 13.57
C PRO A 7 3.92 11.11 14.15
N ASP A 8 2.71 10.99 14.68
CA ASP A 8 2.15 9.69 14.98
C ASP A 8 2.03 9.04 13.60
N LEU A 9 2.93 8.10 13.28
CA LEU A 9 2.87 7.37 12.00
C LEU A 9 1.59 6.53 11.90
N ALA A 10 0.83 6.43 13.00
CA ALA A 10 -0.60 6.20 12.97
C ALA A 10 -1.31 7.56 12.80
N GLY A 11 -1.52 7.99 11.55
CA GLY A 11 -2.59 8.95 11.26
C GLY A 11 -3.95 8.38 11.72
N PRO A 12 -5.09 9.03 11.45
CA PRO A 12 -6.39 8.38 11.56
C PRO A 12 -6.51 7.27 10.49
N GLY A 13 -5.64 6.26 10.58
CA GLY A 13 -5.53 5.14 9.68
C GLY A 13 -6.76 4.28 9.85
N THR A 14 -7.38 3.97 8.73
CA THR A 14 -8.30 2.86 8.59
C THR A 14 -7.81 1.69 9.44
N ALA A 15 -8.69 1.15 10.30
CA ALA A 15 -8.31 0.04 11.16
C ALA A 15 -7.74 -1.09 10.29
N TYR A 16 -6.53 -1.55 10.61
CA TYR A 16 -5.85 -2.58 9.82
C TYR A 16 -6.81 -3.72 9.48
N ARG A 17 -7.05 -3.90 8.19
CA ARG A 17 -7.83 -5.02 7.66
C ARG A 17 -6.86 -6.03 7.06
N ALA A 18 -6.86 -7.24 7.61
CA ALA A 18 -6.08 -8.33 7.04
C ALA A 18 -6.65 -8.74 5.67
N PRO A 19 -5.79 -9.18 4.73
CA PRO A 19 -6.23 -9.84 3.50
C PRO A 19 -7.20 -10.99 3.77
N ARG A 20 -8.32 -11.02 3.06
CA ARG A 20 -9.37 -12.06 3.18
C ARG A 20 -9.17 -13.20 2.21
N ASP A 21 -8.45 -12.96 1.11
CA ASP A 21 -8.17 -13.96 0.07
C ASP A 21 -6.74 -13.85 -0.48
N ALA A 22 -6.38 -14.81 -1.33
CA ALA A 22 -5.06 -14.89 -1.95
C ALA A 22 -4.75 -13.69 -2.87
N ARG A 23 -5.78 -13.02 -3.43
CA ARG A 23 -5.57 -11.86 -4.30
C ARG A 23 -5.25 -10.63 -3.47
N GLU A 24 -6.02 -10.37 -2.42
CA GLU A 24 -5.75 -9.31 -1.45
C GLU A 24 -4.35 -9.50 -0.83
N ALA A 25 -3.98 -10.74 -0.49
CA ALA A 25 -2.66 -11.04 0.08
C ALA A 25 -1.53 -10.79 -0.92
N ALA A 26 -1.72 -11.14 -2.19
CA ALA A 26 -0.74 -10.87 -3.24
C ALA A 26 -0.56 -9.36 -3.48
N VAL A 27 -1.65 -8.59 -3.50
CA VAL A 27 -1.60 -7.12 -3.66
C VAL A 27 -0.91 -6.49 -2.46
N ALA A 28 -1.31 -6.81 -1.23
CA ALA A 28 -0.71 -6.29 -0.02
C ALA A 28 0.78 -6.64 0.06
N GLY A 29 1.17 -7.86 -0.31
CA GLY A 29 2.57 -8.27 -0.39
C GLY A 29 3.38 -7.44 -1.41
N ILE A 30 2.85 -7.25 -2.62
CA ILE A 30 3.52 -6.44 -3.66
C ILE A 30 3.71 -4.98 -3.20
N VAL A 31 2.70 -4.40 -2.55
CA VAL A 31 2.77 -3.03 -2.01
C VAL A 31 3.79 -2.97 -0.87
N GLY A 32 3.73 -3.90 0.08
CA GLY A 32 4.65 -3.99 1.21
C GLY A 32 6.11 -4.14 0.76
N ASP A 33 6.37 -5.03 -0.21
CA ASP A 33 7.71 -5.24 -0.78
C ASP A 33 8.28 -3.99 -1.45
N LEU A 34 7.43 -3.20 -2.09
CA LEU A 34 7.84 -2.00 -2.82
C LEU A 34 8.00 -0.77 -1.94
N LEU A 35 7.20 -0.67 -0.87
CA LEU A 35 7.27 0.43 0.11
C LEU A 35 8.20 0.11 1.29
N GLY A 36 8.63 -1.15 1.44
CA GLY A 36 9.42 -1.60 2.59
C GLY A 36 8.59 -1.68 3.88
N ILE A 37 7.29 -1.95 3.78
CA ILE A 37 6.35 -1.98 4.90
C ILE A 37 5.94 -3.43 5.15
N GLU A 38 6.05 -3.86 6.40
CA GLU A 38 5.59 -5.18 6.82
C GLU A 38 4.07 -5.17 6.94
N ALA A 39 3.40 -5.96 6.08
CA ALA A 39 1.95 -6.18 6.07
C ALA A 39 1.09 -4.90 6.01
N PRO A 40 1.11 -4.14 4.90
CA PRO A 40 0.18 -3.02 4.73
C PRO A 40 -1.28 -3.50 4.79
N GLY A 41 -2.13 -2.70 5.41
CA GLY A 41 -3.58 -2.88 5.38
C GLY A 41 -4.11 -2.71 3.97
N ILE A 42 -5.12 -3.49 3.62
CA ILE A 42 -5.74 -3.45 2.29
C ILE A 42 -6.68 -2.25 2.07
N ASP A 43 -6.99 -1.51 3.14
CA ASP A 43 -7.71 -0.24 3.10
C ASP A 43 -6.79 0.95 3.43
N ASP A 44 -5.47 0.71 3.48
CA ASP A 44 -4.50 1.78 3.70
C ASP A 44 -4.34 2.56 2.39
N ASP A 45 -4.31 3.88 2.49
CA ASP A 45 -4.07 4.73 1.32
C ASP A 45 -2.60 4.59 0.88
N PHE A 46 -2.41 4.17 -0.37
CA PHE A 46 -1.09 3.92 -0.95
C PHE A 46 -0.16 5.15 -0.88
N PHE A 47 -0.69 6.37 -1.05
CA PHE A 47 0.09 7.61 -1.01
C PHE A 47 0.38 8.05 0.43
N GLU A 48 -0.53 7.81 1.37
CA GLU A 48 -0.27 8.03 2.81
C GLU A 48 0.80 7.07 3.35
N LEU A 49 0.88 5.86 2.81
CA LEU A 49 1.97 4.90 3.07
C LEU A 49 3.33 5.32 2.47
N GLY A 50 3.40 6.45 1.76
CA GLY A 50 4.62 6.95 1.13
C GLY A 50 4.83 6.48 -0.31
N GLY A 51 3.80 5.94 -0.94
CA GLY A 51 3.82 5.60 -2.36
C GLY A 51 3.91 6.81 -3.28
N ASP A 52 4.58 6.63 -4.42
CA ASP A 52 4.67 7.63 -5.48
C ASP A 52 4.24 7.04 -6.83
N SER A 53 4.16 7.88 -7.87
CA SER A 53 3.74 7.47 -9.21
C SER A 53 4.63 6.39 -9.84
N LEU A 54 5.93 6.38 -9.53
CA LEU A 54 6.86 5.37 -10.03
C LEU A 54 6.63 4.03 -9.33
N VAL A 55 6.41 4.04 -8.03
CA VAL A 55 6.04 2.84 -7.26
C VAL A 55 4.69 2.32 -7.71
N ALA A 56 3.69 3.18 -7.92
CA ALA A 56 2.37 2.81 -8.43
C ALA A 56 2.45 2.07 -9.78
N MET A 57 3.27 2.57 -10.72
CA MET A 57 3.53 1.87 -11.99
C MET A 57 4.17 0.48 -11.79
N ARG A 58 5.08 0.36 -10.82
CA ARG A 58 5.74 -0.91 -10.49
C ARG A 58 4.76 -1.90 -9.84
N VAL A 59 3.86 -1.41 -8.97
CA VAL A 59 2.78 -2.18 -8.35
C VAL A 59 1.85 -2.73 -9.45
N ALA A 60 1.33 -1.86 -10.32
CA ALA A 60 0.43 -2.27 -11.41
C ALA A 60 1.09 -3.32 -12.33
N THR A 61 2.37 -3.14 -12.66
CA THR A 61 3.13 -4.11 -13.47
C THR A 61 3.29 -5.46 -12.78
N ARG A 62 3.58 -5.47 -11.46
CA ARG A 62 3.72 -6.70 -10.68
C ARG A 62 2.39 -7.41 -10.49
N ILE A 63 1.32 -6.68 -10.19
CA ILE A 63 -0.03 -7.23 -10.09
C ILE A 63 -0.45 -7.88 -11.40
N ARG A 64 -0.23 -7.21 -12.54
CA ARG A 64 -0.50 -7.79 -13.85
C ARG A 64 0.25 -9.09 -14.10
N ARG A 65 1.50 -9.20 -13.66
CA ARG A 65 2.30 -10.42 -13.80
C ARG A 65 1.85 -11.53 -12.84
N ALA A 66 1.48 -11.19 -11.61
CA ALA A 66 1.12 -12.16 -10.57
C ALA A 66 -0.32 -12.67 -10.73
N LEU A 67 -1.25 -11.79 -11.10
CA LEU A 67 -2.69 -12.05 -11.08
C LEU A 67 -3.32 -12.04 -12.47
N GLY A 68 -2.58 -11.64 -13.52
CA GLY A 68 -3.10 -11.55 -14.89
C GLY A 68 -4.13 -10.43 -15.12
N VAL A 69 -4.31 -9.54 -14.13
CA VAL A 69 -5.28 -8.45 -14.19
C VAL A 69 -4.60 -7.11 -14.45
N GLU A 70 -5.24 -6.26 -15.25
CA GLU A 70 -4.77 -4.90 -15.46
C GLU A 70 -5.40 -3.97 -14.43
N LEU A 71 -4.56 -3.32 -13.63
CA LEU A 71 -4.99 -2.44 -12.55
C LEU A 71 -4.63 -1.00 -12.93
N PRO A 72 -5.63 -0.13 -13.16
CA PRO A 72 -5.35 1.25 -13.53
C PRO A 72 -4.79 1.99 -12.30
N VAL A 73 -3.76 2.82 -12.50
CA VAL A 73 -3.05 3.53 -11.40
C VAL A 73 -4.00 4.34 -10.50
N ARG A 74 -5.11 4.83 -11.04
CA ARG A 74 -6.17 5.54 -10.28
C ARG A 74 -6.96 4.67 -9.28
N ALA A 75 -6.76 3.36 -9.28
CA ALA A 75 -7.41 2.42 -8.37
C ALA A 75 -6.48 1.98 -7.23
N LEU A 76 -5.27 2.55 -7.17
CA LEU A 76 -4.34 2.44 -6.05
C LEU A 76 -4.58 3.57 -5.06
#